data_AF-A0A2E9PPJ5-F1
#
_entry.id   AF-A0A2E9PPJ5-F1
#
_cell.length_a   1.000
_cell.length_b   1.000
_cell.length_c   1.000
_cell.angle_alpha   90.00
_cell.angle_beta   90.00
_cell.angle_gamma   90.00
#
_symmetry.space_group_name_H-M   'P 1'
#
loop_
_entity.id
_entity.type
_entity.pdbx_description
1 polymer ?
#
loop_
_entity_poly.entity_id
_entity_poly.type
_entity_poly.pdbx_seq_one_letter_code
_entity_poly.pdbx_strand_id
1 'polypeptide(L)'
;MSIFKVSSRKEQALLQRMKELNICEDDIEETFIRASGPGGQKTNKTSSCVSLRHIPTNIIVKCQRERSQALNRFLARRHLLDQIERMQKGFVKEDGLRIEKIRNQKRKRAKRAKEKKSALKTRQSDAKENTEGPENVVDFDS
;
A
#
# COMPACT_ATOMS: atom_id res chain seq x y z
N MET A 1 2.79 37.30 -4.54
CA MET A 1 1.75 36.97 -5.54
C MET A 1 1.53 35.47 -5.52
N SER A 2 0.29 34.98 -5.40
CA SER A 2 0.00 33.54 -5.43
C SER A 2 0.31 32.97 -6.82
N ILE A 3 1.13 31.92 -6.86
CA ILE A 3 1.60 31.29 -8.10
C ILE A 3 0.45 30.55 -8.81
N PHE A 4 -0.54 30.10 -8.04
CA PHE A 4 -1.53 29.14 -8.47
C PHE A 4 -2.92 29.71 -8.80
N LYS A 5 -3.12 31.04 -8.69
CA LYS A 5 -4.45 31.68 -8.87
C LYS A 5 -5.58 30.96 -8.08
N VAL A 6 -5.26 30.39 -6.92
CA VAL A 6 -6.21 29.73 -6.01
C VAL A 6 -6.27 30.47 -4.68
N SER A 7 -7.24 30.13 -3.83
CA SER A 7 -7.31 30.68 -2.47
C SER A 7 -6.10 30.27 -1.63
N SER A 8 -5.67 31.16 -0.74
CA SER A 8 -4.53 30.95 0.18
C SER A 8 -4.62 29.64 0.96
N ARG A 9 -5.83 29.28 1.43
CA ARG A 9 -6.08 28.01 2.14
C ARG A 9 -5.74 26.77 1.30
N LYS A 10 -6.06 26.79 -0.01
CA LYS A 10 -5.79 25.66 -0.90
C LYS A 10 -4.29 25.53 -1.20
N GLU A 11 -3.61 26.67 -1.37
CA GLU A 11 -2.17 26.73 -1.58
C GLU A 11 -1.40 26.22 -0.35
N GLN A 12 -1.77 26.67 0.85
CA GLN A 12 -1.19 26.17 2.11
C GLN A 12 -1.40 24.67 2.31
N ALA A 13 -2.59 24.14 2.01
CA ALA A 13 -2.85 22.71 2.12
C ALA A 13 -1.99 21.88 1.16
N LEU A 14 -1.68 22.40 -0.03
CA LEU A 14 -0.80 21.74 -0.99
C LEU A 14 0.65 21.70 -0.47
N LEU A 15 1.16 22.83 0.02
CA LEU A 15 2.51 22.93 0.59
C LEU A 15 2.68 22.04 1.82
N GLN A 16 1.66 21.99 2.68
CA GLN A 16 1.65 21.11 3.84
C GLN A 16 1.74 19.63 3.42
N ARG A 17 0.96 19.20 2.42
CA ARG A 17 1.05 17.84 1.88
C ARG A 17 2.40 17.53 1.25
N MET A 18 3.02 18.50 0.56
CA MET A 18 4.37 18.34 0.02
C MET A 18 5.38 18.08 1.13
N LYS A 19 5.31 18.83 2.24
CA LYS A 19 6.15 18.61 3.43
C LYS A 19 5.92 17.25 4.06
N GLU A 20 4.67 16.82 4.22
CA GLU A 20 4.33 15.51 4.81
C GLU A 20 4.88 14.34 3.99
N LEU A 21 4.94 14.49 2.66
CA LEU A 21 5.48 13.49 1.75
C LEU A 21 6.99 13.65 1.49
N ASN A 22 7.66 14.61 2.14
CA ASN A 22 9.06 14.99 1.96
C ASN A 22 9.42 15.27 0.48
N ILE A 23 8.56 16.01 -0.22
CA ILE A 23 8.77 16.41 -1.62
C ILE A 23 9.18 17.87 -1.67
N CYS A 24 10.34 18.15 -2.29
CA CYS A 24 10.81 19.50 -2.57
C CYS A 24 10.30 19.99 -3.93
N GLU A 25 10.13 21.31 -4.06
CA GLU A 25 9.74 21.89 -5.36
C GLU A 25 10.85 21.76 -6.41
N ASP A 26 12.12 21.72 -5.97
CA ASP A 26 13.29 21.60 -6.84
C ASP A 26 13.39 20.23 -7.52
N ASP A 27 12.76 19.20 -6.95
CA ASP A 27 12.69 17.85 -7.50
C ASP A 27 11.60 17.69 -8.58
N ILE A 28 10.83 18.76 -8.85
CA ILE A 28 9.71 18.75 -9.79
C ILE A 28 10.09 19.57 -11.02
N GLU A 29 10.27 18.88 -12.13
CA GLU A 29 10.40 19.53 -13.42
C GLU A 29 9.02 19.86 -14.00
N GLU A 30 8.85 21.12 -14.37
CA GLU A 30 7.63 21.63 -14.96
C GLU A 30 7.81 21.95 -16.44
N THR A 31 6.94 21.40 -17.28
CA THR A 31 6.94 21.62 -18.73
C THR A 31 5.54 21.99 -19.23
N PHE A 32 5.47 22.87 -20.22
CA PHE A 32 4.20 23.32 -20.81
C PHE A 32 4.04 22.74 -22.21
N ILE A 33 2.90 22.08 -22.43
CA ILE A 33 2.60 21.42 -23.70
C ILE A 33 1.54 22.26 -24.42
N ARG A 34 1.75 22.48 -25.72
CA ARG A 34 0.74 23.06 -26.60
C ARG A 34 -0.20 21.95 -27.06
N ALA A 35 -1.51 22.19 -27.00
CA ALA A 35 -2.46 21.24 -27.55
C ALA A 35 -2.29 21.18 -29.08
N SER A 36 -2.00 19.98 -29.61
CA SER A 36 -1.98 19.70 -31.04
C SER A 36 -3.17 18.81 -31.37
N GLY A 37 -4.27 19.40 -31.84
CA GLY A 37 -5.46 18.68 -32.25
C GLY A 37 -6.43 19.57 -33.04
N PRO A 38 -7.51 19.00 -33.62
CA PRO A 38 -8.54 19.73 -34.37
C PRO A 38 -9.45 20.59 -33.46
N GLY A 39 -8.87 21.26 -32.46
CA GLY A 39 -9.53 22.24 -31.62
C GLY A 39 -9.44 23.64 -32.24
N GLY A 40 -10.42 24.50 -31.93
CA GLY A 40 -10.46 25.88 -32.42
C GLY A 40 -9.19 26.69 -32.14
N GLN A 41 -8.98 27.76 -32.90
CA GLN A 41 -7.76 28.59 -32.91
C GLN A 41 -7.23 28.99 -31.52
N LYS A 42 -8.13 29.18 -30.54
CA LYS A 42 -7.82 29.60 -29.18
C LYS A 42 -7.08 28.54 -28.36
N THR A 43 -7.43 27.26 -28.53
CA THR A 43 -6.84 26.15 -27.79
C THR A 43 -5.44 25.82 -28.31
N ASN A 44 -5.23 25.91 -29.63
CA ASN A 44 -3.93 25.62 -30.25
C ASN A 44 -2.88 26.73 -30.01
N LYS A 45 -3.32 27.97 -29.78
CA LYS A 45 -2.43 29.10 -29.46
C LYS A 45 -1.98 29.14 -28.00
N THR A 46 -2.75 28.57 -27.07
CA THR A 46 -2.49 28.68 -25.64
C THR A 46 -1.86 27.39 -25.10
N SER A 47 -0.65 27.47 -24.53
CA SER A 47 0.02 26.36 -23.83
C SER A 47 -0.60 26.13 -22.45
N SER A 48 -1.86 25.72 -22.40
CA SER A 48 -2.59 25.51 -21.14
C SER A 48 -2.27 24.17 -20.47
N CYS A 49 -1.79 23.17 -21.21
CA CYS A 49 -1.45 21.86 -20.66
C CYS A 49 -0.13 21.92 -19.88
N VAL A 50 -0.16 21.42 -18.64
CA VAL A 50 1.01 21.36 -17.74
C VAL A 50 1.41 19.91 -17.56
N SER A 51 2.69 19.62 -17.74
CA SER A 51 3.29 18.32 -17.47
C SER A 51 4.32 18.47 -16.37
N LEU A 52 4.14 17.74 -15.28
CA LEU A 52 5.07 17.69 -14.15
C LEU A 52 5.76 16.35 -14.11
N ARG A 53 7.08 16.36 -13.95
CA ARG A 53 7.90 15.17 -13.72
C ARG A 53 8.57 15.29 -12.36
N HIS A 54 8.35 14.32 -11.50
CA HIS A 54 9.10 14.20 -10.26
C HIS A 54 10.37 13.39 -10.51
N ILE A 55 11.53 14.02 -10.37
CA ILE A 55 12.84 13.42 -10.69
C ILE A 55 13.10 12.14 -9.89
N PRO A 56 12.98 12.11 -8.54
CA PRO A 56 13.40 10.94 -7.76
C PRO A 56 12.47 9.73 -7.92
N THR A 57 11.18 9.94 -8.21
CA THR A 57 10.24 8.82 -8.44
C THR A 57 9.96 8.54 -9.91
N ASN A 58 10.49 9.36 -10.83
CA ASN A 58 10.21 9.32 -12.27
C ASN A 58 8.71 9.32 -12.65
N ILE A 59 7.84 9.80 -11.76
CA ILE A 59 6.41 9.89 -12.02
C ILE A 59 6.14 11.14 -12.85
N ILE A 60 5.48 10.94 -13.99
CA ILE A 60 5.08 12.02 -14.90
C ILE A 60 3.57 12.15 -14.86
N VAL A 61 3.08 13.36 -14.60
CA VAL A 61 1.67 13.70 -14.58
C VAL A 61 1.38 14.83 -15.54
N LYS A 62 0.40 14.64 -16.42
CA LYS A 62 -0.09 15.67 -17.35
C LYS A 62 -1.47 16.13 -16.90
N CYS A 63 -1.70 17.44 -16.91
CA CYS A 63 -3.00 18.02 -16.57
C CYS A 63 -3.41 19.07 -17.60
N GLN A 64 -4.56 18.83 -18.24
CA GLN A 64 -5.25 19.76 -19.12
C GLN A 64 -6.74 19.76 -18.77
N ARG A 65 -7.08 20.31 -17.61
CA ARG A 65 -8.48 20.42 -17.17
C ARG A 65 -9.08 21.77 -17.50
N GLU A 66 -8.28 22.81 -17.34
CA GLU A 66 -8.77 24.18 -17.27
C GLU A 66 -8.10 25.05 -18.32
N ARG A 67 -8.75 26.16 -18.69
CA ARG A 67 -8.19 27.12 -19.65
C ARG A 67 -6.98 27.88 -19.10
N SER A 68 -6.85 27.95 -17.77
CA SER A 68 -5.78 28.68 -17.09
C SER A 68 -4.63 27.75 -16.74
N GLN A 69 -3.44 28.09 -17.23
CA GLN A 69 -2.19 27.40 -16.88
C GLN A 69 -1.96 27.35 -15.37
N ALA A 70 -2.12 28.47 -14.65
CA ALA A 70 -1.90 28.51 -13.19
C ALA A 70 -2.76 27.50 -12.42
N LEU A 71 -4.02 27.34 -12.84
CA LEU A 71 -4.92 26.39 -12.20
C LEU A 71 -4.58 24.94 -12.59
N ASN A 72 -4.14 24.70 -13.83
CA ASN A 72 -3.59 23.41 -14.23
C ASN A 72 -2.30 23.07 -13.49
N ARG A 73 -1.43 24.03 -13.14
CA ARG A 73 -0.25 23.80 -12.30
C ARG A 73 -0.63 23.27 -10.92
N PHE A 74 -1.61 23.92 -10.28
CA PHE A 74 -2.12 23.50 -8.98
C PHE A 74 -2.71 22.08 -9.03
N LEU A 75 -3.55 21.82 -10.04
CA LEU A 75 -4.16 20.51 -10.22
C LEU A 75 -3.13 19.42 -10.53
N ALA A 76 -2.14 19.71 -11.39
CA ALA A 76 -1.06 18.78 -11.71
C ALA A 76 -0.26 18.42 -10.45
N ARG A 77 0.09 19.41 -9.61
CA ARG A 77 0.80 19.16 -8.34
C ARG A 77 -0.03 18.29 -7.40
N ARG A 78 -1.32 18.59 -7.25
CA ARG A 78 -2.22 17.77 -6.43
C ARG A 78 -2.27 16.32 -6.92
N HIS A 79 -2.40 16.11 -8.23
CA HIS A 79 -2.40 14.76 -8.82
C HIS A 79 -1.06 14.04 -8.63
N LEU A 80 0.06 14.74 -8.76
CA LEU A 80 1.39 14.18 -8.51
C LEU A 80 1.53 13.67 -7.07
N LEU A 81 1.10 14.47 -6.08
CA LEU A 81 1.11 14.06 -4.68
C LEU A 81 0.20 12.87 -4.42
N ASP A 82 -1.00 12.85 -5.00
CA ASP A 82 -1.93 11.72 -4.85
C ASP A 82 -1.33 10.42 -5.42
N GLN A 83 -0.57 10.49 -6.52
CA GLN A 83 0.14 9.32 -7.08
C GLN A 83 1.29 8.86 -6.19
N ILE A 84 2.10 9.80 -5.69
CA ILE A 84 3.21 9.46 -4.78
C ILE A 84 2.69 8.87 -3.46
N GLU A 85 1.62 9.44 -2.91
CA GLU A 85 0.96 8.95 -1.71
C GLU A 85 0.43 7.52 -1.91
N ARG A 86 -0.20 7.24 -3.06
CA ARG A 86 -0.67 5.89 -3.39
C ARG A 86 0.49 4.91 -3.53
N MET A 87 1.58 5.32 -4.16
CA MET A 87 2.78 4.51 -4.30
C MET A 87 3.35 4.16 -2.91
N GLN A 88 3.60 5.16 -2.06
CA GLN A 88 4.10 4.95 -0.69
C GLN A 88 3.17 4.05 0.14
N LYS A 89 1.85 4.30 0.12
CA LYS A 89 0.87 3.48 0.86
C LYS A 89 0.72 2.07 0.28
N GLY A 90 0.86 1.90 -1.03
CA GLY A 90 0.82 0.61 -1.71
C GLY A 90 1.93 -0.32 -1.21
N PHE A 91 3.16 0.20 -1.13
CA PHE A 91 4.30 -0.53 -0.57
C PHE A 91 4.04 -0.95 0.90
N VAL A 92 3.56 -0.03 1.74
CA VAL A 92 3.28 -0.32 3.15
C VAL A 92 2.19 -1.39 3.33
N LYS A 93 1.15 -1.39 2.47
CA LYS A 93 0.10 -2.41 2.50
C LYS A 93 0.62 -3.78 2.07
N GLU A 94 1.44 -3.85 1.04
CA GLU A 94 1.99 -5.12 0.55
C GLU A 94 2.90 -5.78 1.60
N ASP A 95 3.73 -4.99 2.26
CA ASP A 95 4.58 -5.43 3.37
C ASP A 95 3.75 -5.96 4.55
N GLY A 96 2.69 -5.23 4.93
CA GLY A 96 1.75 -5.67 5.97
C GLY A 96 1.08 -7.01 5.65
N LEU A 97 0.60 -7.19 4.42
CA LEU A 97 -0.01 -8.43 3.96
C LEU A 97 0.98 -9.60 3.95
N ARG A 98 2.26 -9.34 3.61
CA ARG A 98 3.32 -10.36 3.64
C ARG A 98 3.62 -10.83 5.06
N ILE A 99 3.75 -9.89 6.00
CA ILE A 99 3.96 -10.18 7.42
C ILE A 99 2.77 -10.98 7.99
N GLU A 100 1.55 -10.60 7.65
CA GLU A 100 0.34 -11.29 8.11
C GLU A 100 0.23 -12.72 7.55
N LYS A 101 0.58 -12.93 6.27
CA LYS A 101 0.67 -14.27 5.67
C LYS A 101 1.66 -15.16 6.42
N ILE A 102 2.85 -14.64 6.74
CA ILE A 102 3.87 -15.37 7.53
C ILE A 102 3.32 -15.71 8.92
N ARG A 103 2.66 -14.77 9.59
CA ARG A 103 2.06 -14.97 10.92
C ARG A 103 0.97 -16.05 10.89
N ASN A 104 0.08 -16.02 9.90
CA ASN A 104 -0.96 -17.03 9.71
C ASN A 104 -0.40 -18.41 9.41
N GLN A 105 0.67 -18.50 8.60
CA GLN A 105 1.38 -19.77 8.36
C GLN A 105 1.98 -20.33 9.65
N LYS A 106 2.68 -19.50 10.45
CA LYS A 106 3.22 -19.91 11.75
C LYS A 106 2.12 -20.39 12.71
N ARG A 107 0.99 -19.67 12.79
CA ARG A 107 -0.17 -20.06 13.62
C ARG A 107 -0.76 -21.41 13.20
N LYS A 108 -0.95 -21.64 11.89
CA LYS A 108 -1.46 -22.92 11.37
C LYS A 108 -0.52 -24.09 11.69
N ARG A 109 0.81 -23.89 11.54
CA ARG A 109 1.81 -24.91 11.89
C ARG A 109 1.80 -25.24 13.38
N ALA A 110 1.74 -24.22 14.24
CA ALA A 110 1.66 -24.41 15.69
C ALA A 110 0.39 -25.19 16.11
N LYS A 111 -0.76 -24.87 15.51
CA LYS A 111 -2.03 -25.59 15.77
C LYS A 111 -1.92 -27.08 15.40
N ARG A 112 -1.43 -27.39 14.19
CA ARG A 112 -1.24 -28.77 13.72
C ARG A 112 -0.25 -29.55 14.59
N ALA A 113 0.84 -28.91 15.04
CA ALA A 113 1.80 -29.53 15.93
C ALA A 113 1.19 -29.88 17.29
N LYS A 114 0.35 -28.99 17.84
CA LYS A 114 -0.38 -29.23 19.10
C LYS A 114 -1.39 -30.36 18.96
N GLU A 115 -2.18 -30.37 17.88
CA GLU A 115 -3.16 -31.42 17.57
C GLU A 115 -2.50 -32.79 17.39
N LYS A 116 -1.34 -32.84 16.69
CA LYS A 116 -0.60 -34.09 16.52
C LYS A 116 -0.05 -34.62 17.84
N LYS A 117 0.45 -33.73 18.72
CA LYS A 117 0.90 -34.08 20.08
C LYS A 117 -0.24 -34.61 20.93
N SER A 118 -1.41 -33.96 20.92
CA SER A 118 -2.57 -34.45 21.70
C SER A 118 -3.06 -35.80 21.18
N ALA A 119 -3.13 -36.00 19.86
CA ALA A 119 -3.54 -37.27 19.28
C ALA A 119 -2.58 -38.43 19.58
N LEU A 120 -1.26 -38.18 19.55
CA LEU A 120 -0.28 -39.18 19.99
C LEU A 120 -0.44 -39.52 21.48
N LYS A 121 -0.73 -38.53 22.32
CA LYS A 121 -0.92 -38.73 23.76
C LYS A 121 -2.16 -39.56 24.07
N THR A 122 -3.29 -39.29 23.40
CA THR A 122 -4.52 -40.10 23.53
C THR A 122 -4.28 -41.55 23.10
N ARG A 123 -3.61 -41.76 21.95
CA ARG A 123 -3.28 -43.13 21.50
C ARG A 123 -2.37 -43.89 22.47
N GLN A 124 -1.48 -43.20 23.17
CA GLN A 124 -0.61 -43.81 24.17
C GLN A 124 -1.35 -44.19 25.45
N SER A 125 -2.35 -43.41 25.89
CA SER A 125 -3.18 -43.80 27.03
C SER A 125 -4.01 -45.04 26.71
N ASP A 126 -4.64 -45.07 25.54
CA ASP A 126 -5.49 -46.19 25.11
C ASP A 126 -4.69 -47.51 24.94
N ALA A 127 -3.40 -47.41 24.60
CA ALA A 127 -2.50 -48.57 24.48
C ALA A 127 -1.99 -49.09 25.84
N LYS A 128 -1.75 -48.19 26.81
CA LYS A 128 -1.31 -48.57 28.17
C LYS A 128 -2.43 -49.23 28.97
N GLU A 129 -3.66 -48.72 28.88
CA GLU A 129 -4.83 -49.36 29.51
C GLU A 129 -5.08 -50.80 29.02
N ASN A 130 -4.71 -51.11 27.76
CA ASN A 130 -4.86 -52.45 27.19
C ASN A 130 -3.72 -53.43 27.52
N THR A 131 -2.59 -52.96 28.06
CA THR A 131 -1.44 -53.82 28.39
C THR A 131 -1.33 -54.15 29.88
N GLU A 132 -2.04 -53.43 30.74
CA GLU A 132 -2.14 -53.68 32.19
C GLU A 132 -3.45 -54.45 32.51
N GLY A 133 -3.60 -55.66 31.95
CA GLY A 133 -4.62 -56.64 32.37
C GLY A 133 -4.11 -57.48 33.56
N PRO A 134 -5.00 -57.98 34.44
CA PRO A 134 -4.67 -58.28 35.84
C PRO A 134 -3.62 -59.37 36.02
N GLU A 135 -2.59 -59.05 36.80
CA GLU A 135 -1.63 -59.99 37.35
C GLU A 135 -2.32 -60.87 38.42
N ASN A 136 -2.33 -62.19 38.17
CA ASN A 136 -2.38 -63.34 39.09
C ASN A 136 -3.60 -63.54 40.02
N VAL A 137 -4.19 -64.74 39.94
CA VAL A 137 -4.29 -65.69 41.08
C VAL A 137 -4.47 -67.11 40.54
N VAL A 138 -3.45 -67.95 40.73
CA VAL A 138 -3.56 -69.41 40.63
C VAL A 138 -3.96 -69.93 42.01
N ASP A 139 -5.24 -70.21 42.20
CA ASP A 139 -5.72 -70.88 43.40
C ASP A 139 -5.40 -72.38 43.29
N PHE A 140 -4.42 -72.82 44.08
CA PHE A 140 -4.06 -74.20 44.33
C PHE A 140 -4.43 -74.53 45.78
N ASP A 141 -5.46 -75.37 45.96
CA ASP A 141 -5.77 -76.25 47.11
C ASP A 141 -7.22 -76.73 46.93
N SER A 142 -7.66 -77.97 47.10
CA SER A 142 -7.11 -79.29 47.48
C SER A 142 -8.00 -80.37 46.83
#